data_AF-A0A3S3NUX8-F1
#
_entry.id   AF-A0A3S3NUX8-F1
#
_cell.length_a   1.000
_cell.length_b   1.000
_cell.length_c   1.000
_cell.angle_alpha   90.00
_cell.angle_beta   90.00
_cell.angle_gamma   90.00
#
_symmetry.space_group_name_H-M   'P 1'
#
loop_
_entity.id
_entity.type
_entity.pdbx_description
1 polymer ?
#
loop_
_entity_poly.entity_id
_entity_poly.type
_entity_poly.pdbx_seq_one_letter_code
_entity_poly.pdbx_strand_id
1 'polypeptide(L)'
;MSLPYDFYLSLLLESVILDLILNYTITGESRMGYVADQEARVERAVIHAIVTGDTAWLRPNSGRPVMIGGHNINVQCHGDRGDDYRVWEWHGHVMTYDEENGYSLDYIFGHFYERIPERQE
;
A
#
# COMPACT_ATOMS: atom_id res chain seq x y z
N MET A 1 22.48 17.81 -8.68
CA MET A 1 21.49 18.50 -9.54
C MET A 1 20.16 17.83 -9.26
N SER A 2 19.22 18.49 -8.57
CA SER A 2 17.90 17.92 -8.29
C SER A 2 17.02 18.03 -9.54
N LEU A 3 16.28 16.98 -9.86
CA LEU A 3 15.24 17.06 -10.89
C LEU A 3 14.18 18.10 -10.45
N PRO A 4 13.62 18.89 -11.39
CA PRO A 4 12.62 19.90 -11.07
C PRO A 4 11.37 19.23 -10.49
N TYR A 5 10.75 19.88 -9.51
CA TYR A 5 9.53 19.42 -8.79
C TYR A 5 8.39 19.02 -9.74
N ASP A 6 8.29 19.72 -10.89
CA ASP A 6 7.31 19.46 -11.94
C ASP A 6 7.45 18.07 -12.57
N PHE A 7 8.66 17.49 -12.56
CA PHE A 7 8.93 16.16 -13.10
C PHE A 7 8.41 15.05 -12.17
N TYR A 8 8.41 15.27 -10.86
CA TYR A 8 7.86 14.33 -9.88
C TYR A 8 6.33 14.34 -9.92
N LEU A 9 5.73 15.52 -10.08
CA LEU A 9 4.28 15.66 -10.23
C LEU A 9 3.77 15.00 -11.52
N SER A 10 4.49 15.13 -12.63
CA SER A 10 4.11 14.47 -13.88
C SER A 10 4.17 12.95 -13.77
N LEU A 11 5.24 12.40 -13.16
CA LEU A 11 5.37 10.96 -12.93
C LEU A 11 4.28 10.41 -12.01
N LEU A 12 3.91 11.16 -10.96
CA LEU A 12 2.82 10.79 -10.05
C LEU A 12 1.45 10.87 -10.73
N LEU A 13 1.24 11.85 -11.61
CA LEU A 13 -0.02 11.96 -12.36
C LEU A 13 -0.15 10.83 -13.39
N GLU A 14 0.93 10.51 -14.10
CA GLU A 14 0.98 9.41 -15.06
C GLU A 14 0.76 8.05 -14.38
N SER A 15 1.33 7.83 -13.19
CA SER A 15 1.08 6.61 -12.42
C SER A 15 -0.38 6.51 -11.97
N VAL A 16 -0.97 7.61 -11.49
CA VAL A 16 -2.39 7.65 -11.11
C VAL A 16 -3.31 7.40 -12.30
N ILE A 17 -2.98 7.91 -13.49
CA ILE A 17 -3.77 7.69 -14.72
C ILE A 17 -3.65 6.25 -15.19
N LEU A 18 -2.46 5.65 -15.15
CA LEU A 18 -2.25 4.25 -15.50
C LEU A 18 -3.00 3.32 -14.55
N ASP A 19 -2.94 3.59 -13.24
CA ASP A 19 -3.73 2.90 -12.22
C ASP A 19 -5.22 2.98 -12.57
N LEU A 20 -5.73 4.16 -12.92
CA LEU A 20 -7.15 4.36 -13.24
C LEU A 20 -7.58 3.57 -14.49
N ILE A 21 -6.74 3.53 -15.52
CA ILE A 21 -7.01 2.85 -16.80
C ILE A 21 -6.94 1.33 -16.64
N LEU A 22 -5.91 0.81 -15.97
CA LEU A 22 -5.80 -0.62 -15.64
C LEU A 22 -6.96 -1.07 -14.74
N ASN A 23 -7.31 -0.25 -13.75
CA ASN A 23 -8.42 -0.54 -12.86
C ASN A 23 -9.76 -0.57 -13.62
N TYR A 24 -10.06 0.42 -14.47
CA TYR A 24 -11.29 0.43 -15.28
C TYR A 24 -11.44 -0.79 -16.20
N THR A 25 -10.32 -1.29 -16.75
CA THR A 25 -10.34 -2.37 -17.75
C THR A 25 -10.32 -3.79 -17.16
N ILE A 26 -9.81 -3.97 -15.94
CA ILE A 26 -9.62 -5.30 -15.33
C ILE A 26 -10.68 -5.61 -14.26
N THR A 27 -11.27 -4.59 -13.62
CA THR A 27 -12.02 -4.78 -12.36
C THR A 27 -13.53 -4.88 -12.46
N GLY A 28 -14.10 -4.75 -13.66
CA GLY A 28 -15.54 -4.84 -13.82
C GLY A 28 -16.13 -6.23 -13.58
N GLU A 29 -15.41 -7.31 -13.90
CA GLU A 29 -16.02 -8.66 -14.02
C GLU A 29 -15.22 -9.83 -13.44
N SER A 30 -13.95 -9.68 -13.05
CA SER A 30 -13.12 -10.80 -12.55
C SER A 30 -12.73 -10.68 -11.08
N ARG A 31 -12.81 -11.80 -10.33
CA ARG A 31 -12.37 -11.91 -8.93
C ARG A 31 -10.95 -11.37 -8.74
N MET A 32 -10.05 -11.72 -9.66
CA MET A 32 -8.64 -11.30 -9.62
C MET A 32 -8.48 -9.79 -9.82
N GLY A 33 -9.28 -9.18 -10.68
CA GLY A 33 -9.30 -7.73 -10.86
C GLY A 33 -9.76 -6.99 -9.60
N TYR A 34 -10.83 -7.47 -8.96
CA TYR A 34 -11.29 -6.91 -7.70
C TYR A 34 -10.21 -7.01 -6.60
N VAL A 35 -9.56 -8.16 -6.45
CA VAL A 35 -8.47 -8.33 -5.46
C VAL A 35 -7.34 -7.33 -5.72
N ALA A 36 -6.91 -7.18 -6.98
CA ALA A 36 -5.87 -6.23 -7.36
C ALA A 36 -6.25 -4.77 -7.05
N ASP A 37 -7.50 -4.35 -7.26
CA ASP A 37 -7.96 -3.01 -6.87
C ASP A 37 -7.97 -2.82 -5.35
N GLN A 38 -8.43 -3.82 -4.60
CA GLN A 38 -8.40 -3.75 -3.14
C GLN A 38 -6.97 -3.71 -2.60
N GLU A 39 -6.06 -4.47 -3.18
CA GLU A 39 -4.62 -4.43 -2.87
C GLU A 39 -4.03 -3.05 -3.14
N ALA A 40 -4.27 -2.48 -4.33
CA ALA A 40 -3.79 -1.14 -4.70
C ALA A 40 -4.35 -0.04 -3.78
N ARG A 41 -5.60 -0.17 -3.31
CA ARG A 41 -6.18 0.76 -2.33
C ARG A 41 -5.49 0.69 -0.97
N VAL A 42 -5.20 -0.52 -0.50
CA VAL A 42 -4.47 -0.72 0.76
C VAL A 42 -3.06 -0.15 0.64
N GLU A 43 -2.35 -0.50 -0.43
CA GLU A 43 -0.99 0.01 -0.72
C GLU A 43 -0.96 1.53 -0.73
N ARG A 44 -1.86 2.18 -1.50
CA ARG A 44 -1.93 3.65 -1.57
C ARG A 44 -2.17 4.28 -0.20
N ALA A 45 -3.04 3.71 0.62
CA ALA A 45 -3.33 4.24 1.96
C ALA A 45 -2.12 4.10 2.90
N VAL A 46 -1.45 2.95 2.88
CA VAL A 46 -0.26 2.69 3.72
C VAL A 46 0.91 3.57 3.29
N ILE A 47 1.24 3.61 2.00
CA ILE A 47 2.32 4.44 1.47
C ILE A 47 2.05 5.93 1.74
N HIS A 48 0.81 6.39 1.55
CA HIS A 48 0.45 7.78 1.85
C HIS A 48 0.71 8.12 3.33
N ALA A 49 0.30 7.25 4.27
CA ALA A 49 0.57 7.44 5.69
C ALA A 49 2.07 7.47 6.02
N ILE A 50 2.88 6.63 5.37
CA ILE A 50 4.34 6.63 5.51
C ILE A 50 4.94 7.94 5.00
N VAL A 51 4.63 8.32 3.75
CA VAL A 51 5.20 9.51 3.08
C VAL A 51 4.80 10.81 3.78
N THR A 52 3.60 10.89 4.35
CA THR A 52 3.13 12.06 5.10
C THR A 52 3.59 12.08 6.56
N GLY A 53 4.19 11.00 7.05
CA GLY A 53 4.59 10.83 8.44
C GLY A 53 3.44 10.53 9.41
N ASP A 54 2.18 10.47 8.94
CA ASP A 54 1.02 10.10 9.75
C ASP A 54 0.90 8.57 9.90
N THR A 55 1.91 7.97 10.52
CA THR A 55 2.01 6.51 10.67
C THR A 55 1.41 5.99 11.98
N ALA A 56 0.97 6.87 12.88
CA ALA A 56 0.49 6.49 14.20
C ALA A 56 -0.75 5.59 14.15
N TRP A 57 -1.66 5.86 13.20
CA TRP A 57 -2.89 5.10 13.04
C TRP A 57 -2.65 3.72 12.42
N LEU A 58 -1.55 3.50 11.69
CA LEU A 58 -1.15 2.20 11.15
C LEU A 58 -0.78 1.20 12.25
N ARG A 59 -0.45 1.68 13.46
CA ARG A 59 -0.08 0.88 14.63
C ARG A 59 0.94 -0.23 14.30
N PRO A 60 2.09 0.12 13.68
CA PRO A 60 3.08 -0.87 13.26
C PRO A 60 3.56 -1.69 14.47
N ASN A 61 3.80 -2.99 14.24
CA ASN A 61 4.29 -3.94 15.25
C ASN A 61 3.38 -4.12 16.48
N SER A 62 2.12 -3.65 16.43
CA SER A 62 1.19 -3.80 17.55
C SER A 62 0.62 -5.21 17.72
N GLY A 63 0.82 -6.08 16.73
CA GLY A 63 0.19 -7.40 16.64
C GLY A 63 -1.33 -7.35 16.43
N ARG A 64 -1.92 -6.16 16.22
CA ARG A 64 -3.35 -5.97 16.00
C ARG A 64 -3.59 -5.36 14.62
N PRO A 65 -4.58 -5.84 13.85
CA PRO A 65 -4.89 -5.26 12.55
C PRO A 65 -5.55 -3.88 12.71
N VAL A 66 -5.41 -3.07 11.67
CA VAL A 66 -6.12 -1.81 11.45
C VAL A 66 -7.05 -1.96 10.26
N MET A 67 -8.16 -1.21 10.26
CA MET A 67 -9.12 -1.24 9.16
C MET A 67 -8.68 -0.29 8.04
N ILE A 68 -8.41 -0.82 6.85
CA ILE A 68 -8.06 -0.05 5.65
C ILE A 68 -8.96 -0.52 4.51
N GLY A 69 -9.77 0.37 3.95
CA GLY A 69 -10.64 0.03 2.81
C GLY A 69 -11.67 -1.08 3.09
N GLY A 70 -11.99 -1.35 4.36
CA GLY A 70 -12.86 -2.47 4.75
C GLY A 70 -12.12 -3.78 5.09
N HIS A 71 -10.80 -3.79 5.00
CA HIS A 71 -9.96 -4.97 5.24
C HIS A 71 -9.16 -4.83 6.54
N ASN A 72 -8.94 -5.96 7.21
CA ASN A 72 -8.08 -6.02 8.39
C ASN A 72 -6.62 -6.17 7.95
N ILE A 73 -5.81 -5.14 8.17
CA ILE A 73 -4.42 -5.07 7.72
C ILE A 73 -3.48 -5.00 8.92
N ASN A 74 -2.54 -5.92 9.00
CA ASN A 74 -1.44 -5.90 9.95
C ASN A 74 -0.25 -5.20 9.31
N VAL A 75 0.37 -4.28 10.05
CA VAL A 75 1.53 -3.52 9.60
C VAL A 75 2.73 -3.83 10.48
N GLN A 76 3.87 -4.07 9.86
CA GLN A 76 5.17 -4.26 10.49
C GLN A 76 6.14 -3.21 9.97
N CYS A 77 7.06 -2.82 10.83
CA CYS A 77 8.00 -1.75 10.55
C CYS A 77 9.32 -2.07 11.24
N HIS A 78 10.37 -2.30 10.46
CA HIS A 78 11.68 -2.70 10.98
C HIS A 78 12.79 -2.07 10.16
N GLY A 79 13.95 -1.91 10.78
CA GLY A 79 15.16 -1.36 10.16
C GLY A 79 16.32 -1.52 11.13
N ASP A 80 17.48 -1.91 10.62
CA ASP A 80 18.63 -2.19 11.45
C ASP A 80 19.41 -0.91 11.78
N ARG A 81 20.12 -0.92 12.91
CA ARG A 81 21.01 0.19 13.30
C ARG A 81 22.15 0.28 12.29
N GLY A 82 22.09 1.27 11.40
CA GLY A 82 23.09 1.51 10.37
C GLY A 82 22.52 1.47 8.95
N ASP A 83 21.25 1.08 8.78
CA ASP A 83 20.59 1.17 7.49
C ASP A 83 20.11 2.59 7.20
N ASP A 84 20.31 3.03 5.95
CA ASP A 84 19.78 4.28 5.42
C ASP A 84 18.26 4.20 5.13
N TYR A 85 17.63 3.08 5.49
CA TYR A 85 16.23 2.81 5.20
C TYR A 85 15.53 2.04 6.33
N ARG A 86 14.21 2.16 6.34
CA ARG A 86 13.29 1.35 7.12
C ARG A 86 12.36 0.60 6.18
N VAL A 87 12.10 -0.66 6.47
CA VAL A 87 11.15 -1.49 5.74
C VAL A 87 9.80 -1.44 6.44
N TRP A 88 8.77 -1.15 5.66
CA TRP A 88 7.38 -1.30 6.05
C TRP A 88 6.81 -2.50 5.31
N GLU A 89 6.13 -3.37 6.04
CA GLU A 89 5.47 -4.55 5.49
C GLU A 89 4.02 -4.54 5.95
N TRP A 90 3.10 -4.94 5.09
CA TRP A 90 1.71 -5.12 5.46
C TRP A 90 1.13 -6.37 4.85
N HIS A 91 0.20 -6.97 5.57
CA HIS A 91 -0.54 -8.11 5.10
C HIS A 91 -1.96 -8.12 5.65
N GLY A 92 -2.85 -8.78 4.93
CA GLY A 92 -4.20 -9.00 5.37
C GLY A 92 -4.97 -9.85 4.39
N HIS A 93 -6.29 -9.78 4.49
CA HIS A 93 -7.17 -10.51 3.61
C HIS A 93 -8.23 -9.61 3.00
N VAL A 94 -8.49 -9.81 1.73
CA VAL A 94 -9.62 -9.24 0.99
C VAL A 94 -10.70 -10.29 0.91
N MET A 95 -11.90 -9.94 1.36
CA MET A 95 -13.06 -10.80 1.18
C MET A 95 -13.61 -10.62 -0.24
N THR A 96 -13.70 -11.71 -0.99
CA THR A 96 -14.34 -11.77 -2.31
C THR A 96 -15.58 -12.64 -2.23
N TYR A 97 -16.55 -12.40 -3.11
CA TYR A 97 -17.76 -13.20 -3.24
C TYR A 97 -17.96 -13.59 -4.69
N ASP A 98 -18.21 -14.88 -4.94
CA ASP A 98 -18.68 -15.37 -6.23
C ASP A 98 -19.87 -16.32 -6.06
N GLU A 99 -20.70 -16.45 -7.10
CA GLU A 99 -21.95 -17.22 -7.03
C GLU A 99 -21.73 -18.73 -6.90
N GLU A 100 -20.57 -19.24 -7.35
CA GLU A 100 -20.25 -20.67 -7.37
C GLU A 100 -19.66 -21.16 -6.04
N ASN A 101 -18.72 -20.40 -5.48
CA ASN A 101 -17.90 -20.76 -4.33
C ASN A 101 -18.26 -19.95 -3.07
N GLY A 102 -19.11 -18.92 -3.20
CA GLY A 102 -19.52 -18.06 -2.10
C GLY A 102 -18.42 -17.09 -1.67
N TYR A 103 -18.30 -16.85 -0.36
CA TYR A 103 -17.26 -15.97 0.18
C TYR A 103 -15.91 -16.67 0.25
N SER A 104 -14.88 -16.04 -0.31
CA SER A 104 -13.50 -16.49 -0.22
C SER A 104 -12.58 -15.38 0.31
N LEU A 105 -11.52 -15.77 1.03
CA LEU A 105 -10.52 -14.86 1.56
C LEU A 105 -9.26 -14.94 0.70
N ASP A 106 -8.96 -13.86 0.00
CA ASP A 106 -7.72 -13.71 -0.75
C ASP A 106 -6.69 -12.99 0.12
N TYR A 107 -5.47 -13.53 0.19
CA TYR A 107 -4.38 -12.92 0.95
C TYR A 107 -3.71 -11.83 0.13
N ILE A 108 -3.47 -10.67 0.75
CA ILE A 108 -2.73 -9.56 0.15
C ILE A 108 -1.47 -9.27 0.97
N PHE A 109 -0.39 -8.89 0.30
CA PHE A 109 0.89 -8.60 0.92
C PHE A 109 1.59 -7.48 0.16
N GLY A 110 2.16 -6.51 0.87
CA GLY A 110 2.96 -5.47 0.26
C GLY A 110 4.08 -4.99 1.18
N HIS A 111 5.03 -4.27 0.59
CA HIS A 111 6.15 -3.70 1.32
C HIS A 111 6.59 -2.37 0.70
N PHE A 112 7.22 -1.52 1.51
CA PHE A 112 7.75 -0.22 1.11
C PHE A 112 9.06 0.10 1.83
N TYR A 113 10.06 0.57 1.09
CA TYR A 113 11.34 1.00 1.63
C TYR A 113 11.33 2.53 1.84
N GLU A 114 11.25 2.96 3.09
CA GLU A 114 11.32 4.36 3.49
C GLU A 114 12.78 4.74 3.72
N ARG A 115 13.32 5.70 2.96
CA ARG A 115 14.67 6.22 3.21
C ARG A 115 14.68 7.12 4.45
N ILE A 116 15.54 6.83 5.42
CA ILE A 116 15.75 7.69 6.59
C ILE A 116 16.84 8.71 6.25
N PRO A 117 16.58 10.03 6.34
CA PRO A 117 17.63 11.02 6.15
C PRO A 117 18.69 10.93 7.25
N GLU A 118 19.97 11.02 6.87
CA GLU A 118 21.08 11.13 7.82
C GLU A 118 20.82 12.29 8.79
N ARG A 119 20.96 12.04 10.10
CA ARG A 119 20.93 13.13 11.08
C ARG A 119 22.18 13.99 10.83
N GLN A 120 21.98 15.22 10.36
CA GLN A 120 23.03 16.23 10.46
C GLN A 120 23.19 16.56 11.94
N GLU A 121 24.31 16.11 12.53
CA GLU A 121 24.72 16.44 13.90
C GLU A 121 25.09 17.92 14.06
#